data_AF-A0A957E3J5-F1
#
_entry.id   AF-A0A957E3J5-F1
#
_cell.length_a   1.000
_cell.length_b   1.000
_cell.length_c   1.000
_cell.angle_alpha   90.00
_cell.angle_beta   90.00
_cell.angle_gamma   90.00
#
_symmetry.space_group_name_H-M   'P 1'
#
loop_
_entity.id
_entity.type
_entity.pdbx_description
1 polymer ?
#
loop_
_entity_poly.entity_id
_entity_poly.type
_entity_poly.pdbx_seq_one_letter_code
_entity_poly.pdbx_strand_id
1 'polypeptide(L)' 'MFWLDVLIVKGDVVVLPFSFTDLTASKKRPALVVAPTQTYNDVILCMITSKAAVG' A
#
# COMPACT_ATOMS: atom_id res chain seq x y z
N MET A 1 3.40 -22.28 -12.86
CA MET A 1 1.93 -22.12 -12.92
C MET A 1 1.60 -20.67 -12.60
N PHE A 2 1.62 -19.83 -13.64
CA PHE A 2 0.73 -18.68 -13.87
C PHE A 2 0.15 -17.96 -12.63
N TRP A 3 1.00 -17.38 -11.78
CA TRP A 3 0.58 -16.23 -10.98
C TRP A 3 1.28 -15.03 -11.57
N LEU A 4 0.48 -14.30 -12.35
CA LEU A 4 0.84 -13.11 -13.13
C LEU A 4 1.79 -12.21 -12.36
N ASP A 5 2.76 -11.66 -13.07
CA ASP A 5 3.32 -10.35 -12.79
C ASP A 5 2.16 -9.35 -12.77
N VAL A 6 1.45 -9.24 -11.63
CA VAL A 6 0.40 -8.24 -11.46
C VAL A 6 1.11 -6.90 -11.49
N LEU A 7 1.01 -6.22 -12.62
CA LEU A 7 1.57 -4.89 -12.79
C LEU A 7 0.82 -3.95 -11.85
N ILE A 8 1.49 -3.47 -10.80
CA ILE A 8 0.93 -2.50 -9.87
C ILE A 8 0.92 -1.14 -10.57
N VAL A 9 -0.26 -0.62 -10.86
CA VAL A 9 -0.41 0.66 -11.57
C VAL A 9 -1.19 1.67 -10.75
N LYS A 10 -1.08 2.94 -11.13
CA LYS A 10 -1.86 4.03 -10.54
C LYS A 10 -3.35 3.69 -10.57
N GLY A 11 -4.00 3.79 -9.42
CA GLY A 11 -5.42 3.50 -9.24
C GLY A 11 -5.70 2.15 -8.56
N ASP A 12 -4.72 1.24 -8.52
CA ASP A 12 -4.90 -0.05 -7.84
C ASP A 12 -5.04 0.13 -6.33
N VAL A 13 -5.86 -0.73 -5.71
CA VAL A 13 -5.91 -0.87 -4.26
C VAL A 13 -5.16 -2.14 -3.87
N VAL A 14 -4.08 -1.97 -3.14
CA VAL A 14 -3.22 -3.07 -2.67
C VAL A 14 -3.35 -3.23 -1.16
N VAL A 15 -3.09 -4.43 -0.67
CA VAL A 15 -3.03 -4.73 0.77
C VAL A 15 -1.60 -5.11 1.11
N LEU A 16 -0.98 -4.34 2.00
CA LEU A 16 0.41 -4.54 2.43
C LEU A 16 0.52 -4.59 3.96
N PRO A 17 1.54 -5.27 4.51
CA PRO A 17 1.86 -5.18 5.92
C PRO A 17 2.39 -3.78 6.24
N PHE A 18 1.78 -3.13 7.23
CA PHE A 18 2.27 -1.87 7.77
C PHE A 18 2.54 -2.03 9.26
N SER A 19 3.78 -1.77 9.65
CA SER A 19 4.22 -1.89 11.04
C SER A 19 3.53 -0.88 11.94
N PHE A 20 3.37 -1.25 13.20
CA PHE A 20 3.15 -0.26 14.25
C PHE A 20 4.43 0.56 14.49
N THR A 21 4.28 1.74 15.09
CA THR A 21 5.39 2.63 15.42
C THR A 21 6.41 1.97 16.35
N ASP A 22 5.97 1.04 17.20
CA ASP A 22 6.79 0.27 18.13
C ASP A 22 7.37 -1.03 17.52
N LEU A 23 7.10 -1.28 16.23
CA LEU A 23 7.57 -2.45 15.47
C LEU A 23 7.20 -3.82 16.05
N THR A 24 6.30 -3.89 17.03
CA THR A 24 5.95 -5.14 17.72
C THR A 24 5.13 -6.08 16.85
N ALA A 25 4.40 -5.52 15.88
CA ALA A 25 3.60 -6.27 14.93
C ALA A 25 3.35 -5.45 13.66
N SER A 26 2.79 -6.12 12.64
CA SER A 26 2.28 -5.48 11.44
C SER A 26 0.78 -5.76 11.27
N LYS A 27 0.07 -4.79 10.71
CA LYS A 27 -1.32 -4.94 10.30
C LYS A 27 -1.38 -4.90 8.78
N LYS A 28 -2.24 -5.73 8.18
CA LYS A 28 -2.58 -5.61 6.76
C LYS A 28 -3.42 -4.35 6.58
N ARG A 29 -2.92 -3.38 5.81
CA ARG A 29 -3.62 -2.12 5.55
C ARG A 29 -3.88 -1.97 4.06
N PRO A 30 -5.10 -1.57 3.66
CA PRO A 30 -5.34 -1.17 2.28
C PRO A 30 -4.65 0.16 1.99
N ALA A 31 -4.11 0.29 0.79
CA ALA A 31 -3.56 1.53 0.27
C ALA A 31 -3.85 1.68 -1.22
N LEU A 32 -4.10 2.91 -1.66
CA LEU A 32 -4.26 3.27 -3.05
C LEU A 32 -2.90 3.58 -3.67
N VAL A 33 -2.63 3.03 -4.85
CA VAL A 33 -1.43 3.35 -5.64
C VAL A 33 -1.63 4.71 -6.33
N VAL A 34 -0.84 5.70 -5.94
CA VAL A 34 -0.92 7.07 -6.44
C VAL A 34 -0.05 7.25 -7.70
N ALA A 35 1.15 6.69 -7.68
CA ALA A 35 2.07 6.71 -8.82
C ALA A 35 3.15 5.63 -8.69
N PRO A 36 3.60 5.02 -9.80
CA PRO A 36 4.85 4.27 -9.82
C PRO A 36 6.05 5.23 -9.74
N THR A 37 7.15 4.80 -9.12
CA THR A 37 8.43 5.51 -9.23
C THR A 37 9.26 4.90 -10.36
N GLN A 38 10.05 5.74 -11.03
CA GLN A 38 10.95 5.29 -12.10
C GLN A 38 12.20 4.59 -11.54
N THR A 39 12.51 4.82 -10.27
CA THR A 39 13.71 4.32 -9.58
C THR A 39 13.30 3.31 -8.51
N TYR A 40 14.08 2.24 -8.38
CA TYR A 40 13.97 1.20 -7.34
C TYR A 40 12.70 0.35 -7.32
N ASN A 41 11.83 0.46 -8.34
CA ASN A 41 10.58 -0.29 -8.43
C ASN A 41 9.64 -0.02 -7.23
N ASP A 42 9.72 1.20 -6.69
CA ASP A 42 8.84 1.65 -5.61
C ASP A 42 7.52 2.19 -6.16
N VAL A 43 6.56 2.36 -5.26
CA VAL A 43 5.27 2.99 -5.55
C VAL A 43 4.94 3.99 -4.46
N ILE A 44 4.35 5.11 -4.85
CA ILE A 44 3.78 6.07 -3.92
C ILE A 44 2.37 5.59 -3.56
N LEU A 45 2.11 5.42 -2.27
CA LEU A 45 0.85 4.91 -1.74
C LEU A 45 0.12 5.95 -0.88
N CYS A 46 -1.22 5.95 -0.96
CA CYS A 46 -2.09 6.67 -0.04
C CYS A 46 -2.82 5.66 0.87
N MET A 47 -2.56 5.72 2.17
CA MET A 47 -3.09 4.76 3.15
C MET A 47 -4.59 4.99 3.37
N ILE A 48 -5.38 3.91 3.34
CA ILE A 48 -6.83 3.97 3.58
C ILE A 48 -7.12 3.54 5.03
N THR A 49 -7.99 4.29 5.71
CA THR A 49 -8.45 4.01 7.08
C THR A 49 -9.95 4.21 7.18
N SER A 50 -10.62 3.37 7.99
CA SER A 50 -12.04 3.54 8.33
C SER A 50 -12.28 4.55 9.45
N LYS A 51 -11.22 4.97 10.14
CA LYS A 51 -11.32 6.08 11.10
C LYS A 51 -11.47 7.40 10.35
N ALA A 52 -12.58 8.09 10.59
CA ALA A 52 -12.76 9.45 10.15
C ALA A 52 -11.67 10.37 10.72
N ALA A 53 -11.27 11.38 9.94
CA ALA A 53 -10.43 12.45 10.47
C ALA A 53 -11.20 13.15 11.59
N VAL A 54 -10.60 13.23 12.76
CA VAL A 54 -11.14 14.08 13.84
C VAL A 54 -10.58 15.47 13.56
N GLY A 55 -11.48 16.42 13.28
CA GLY A 55 -11.15 17.83 13.11
C GLY A 55 -10.80 18.51 14.43
#